data_AF-A0A6J2N105-F1
#
_entry.id   AF-A0A6J2N105-F1
#
_cell.length_a   1.000
_cell.length_b   1.000
_cell.length_c   1.000
_cell.angle_alpha   90.00
_cell.angle_beta   90.00
_cell.angle_gamma   90.00
#
_symmetry.space_group_name_H-M   'P 1'
#
loop_
_entity.id
_entity.type
_entity.pdbx_description
1 polymer ?
#
loop_
_entity_poly.entity_id
_entity_poly.type
_entity_poly.pdbx_seq_one_letter_code
_entity_poly.pdbx_strand_id
1 'polypeptide(L)'
;MAMAEGERAECAEPPQDEPPADGTLKRAEELKTQANDYFKAKDYENAIKFYSQAIELNPSNAIYYGNRSLAYLRTECYGYALADATRAIEIDKKYIKGYYRRAASNMALGKFRAALRDYETVMKVKPHDKDAKMKYQECNKIVKQKAFERAIAGDEHKRSVVDSLDIESMTIEDEYSGPKLEDGKVTITFMKELMQWYKDQKKLHRKCAYQILVQVKEVLSKLSTLVETTLKEVRAGDSVWAGAGLPGRGGAVELRNSQTHLARSAFPLPRPHVCPPQPCPSSPGLSASVPPSSCLCPLPVSLHGSSRSAVTSCPSLPSYPLPMSLSGPLPLRWPLFFQTEKITVCGDTHGQFYDLLNIFELNGLPSETNPYIFNGDFVDRGSFSVEVILTLFGFKLLYPDHFHLLRGNHETDNMNQIYGFEGEVKAKYTAQMYELFSEVFEWLPLAQCINGKVLIMHGGLFSEDGVTLDDIRKIERNRQPPDSGPMCDLLWSDPQPQNGRSVSKRGVSCQFGPDVTKAFLEENNLDYIIRSHEVKAEGYEVAHGGRCVTVFSAPNYCDQMGNKASYIHLRGSDLRPQFHQFTAVPHPDVKPMAYASTLLHLGMM
;
A
#
# COMPACT_ATOMS: atom_id res chain seq x y z
N MET A 1 -56.07 68.08 3.07
CA MET A 1 -56.12 67.01 4.10
C MET A 1 -56.53 65.73 3.40
N ALA A 2 -55.82 64.60 3.53
CA ALA A 2 -54.53 64.36 4.18
C ALA A 2 -53.74 63.32 3.36
N MET A 3 -52.42 63.29 3.51
CA MET A 3 -51.62 62.16 3.03
C MET A 3 -51.73 60.99 4.03
N ALA A 4 -51.62 59.77 3.55
CA ALA A 4 -51.28 58.60 4.34
C ALA A 4 -50.32 57.73 3.50
N GLU A 5 -49.23 57.32 4.12
CA GLU A 5 -48.04 56.80 3.44
C GLU A 5 -48.13 55.27 3.24
N GLY A 6 -47.50 54.77 2.18
CA GLY A 6 -47.31 53.33 1.98
C GLY A 6 -45.96 52.90 2.54
N GLU A 7 -45.97 51.94 3.47
CA GLU A 7 -44.75 51.35 4.01
C GLU A 7 -43.94 50.64 2.91
N ARG A 8 -42.68 51.05 2.72
CA ARG A 8 -41.70 50.28 1.97
C ARG A 8 -41.08 49.25 2.92
N ALA A 9 -41.13 47.97 2.54
CA ALA A 9 -40.28 46.97 3.18
C ALA A 9 -38.81 47.26 2.84
N GLU A 10 -37.99 47.50 3.86
CA GLU A 10 -36.54 47.58 3.70
C GLU A 10 -35.96 46.18 3.50
N CYS A 11 -35.14 46.01 2.46
CA CYS A 11 -34.33 44.81 2.31
C CYS A 11 -33.19 44.86 3.33
N ALA A 12 -33.21 43.97 4.33
CA ALA A 12 -32.09 43.83 5.26
C ALA A 12 -30.81 43.44 4.51
N GLU A 13 -29.74 44.21 4.71
CA GLU A 13 -28.39 43.82 4.25
C GLU A 13 -27.92 42.56 5.01
N PRO A 14 -27.10 41.70 4.38
CA PRO A 14 -26.48 40.59 5.09
C PRO A 14 -25.56 41.11 6.20
N PRO A 15 -25.40 40.37 7.33
CA PRO A 15 -24.55 40.80 8.42
C PRO A 15 -23.11 40.97 7.94
N GLN A 16 -22.54 42.15 8.19
CA GLN A 16 -21.12 42.41 7.95
C GLN A 16 -20.32 41.78 9.10
N ASP A 17 -19.40 40.88 8.80
CA ASP A 17 -18.54 40.23 9.80
C ASP A 17 -17.76 41.28 10.60
N GLU A 18 -17.96 41.33 11.92
CA GLU A 18 -17.12 42.18 12.79
C GLU A 18 -15.66 41.71 12.73
N PRO A 19 -14.68 42.64 12.63
CA PRO A 19 -13.27 42.27 12.59
C PRO A 19 -12.87 41.58 13.90
N PRO A 20 -12.10 40.46 13.86
CA PRO A 20 -11.73 39.75 15.07
C PRO A 20 -10.95 40.65 16.03
N ALA A 21 -11.24 40.54 17.33
CA ALA A 21 -10.52 41.27 18.38
C ALA A 21 -9.00 41.09 18.25
N ASP A 22 -8.23 42.14 18.52
CA ASP A 22 -6.77 42.20 18.27
C ASP A 22 -5.98 41.01 18.88
N GLY A 23 -6.38 40.55 20.07
CA GLY A 23 -5.82 39.35 20.70
C GLY A 23 -6.06 38.05 19.91
N THR A 24 -7.20 37.92 19.23
CA THR A 24 -7.55 36.78 18.37
C THR A 24 -6.68 36.75 17.12
N LEU A 25 -6.46 37.91 16.48
CA LEU A 25 -5.58 38.03 15.31
C LEU A 25 -4.13 37.66 15.67
N LYS A 26 -3.62 38.17 16.80
CA LYS A 26 -2.30 37.80 17.32
C LYS A 26 -2.19 36.29 17.59
N ARG A 27 -3.23 35.69 18.18
CA ARG A 27 -3.26 34.24 18.44
C ARG A 27 -3.27 33.41 17.16
N ALA A 28 -3.97 33.84 16.11
CA ALA A 28 -3.94 33.19 14.81
C ALA A 28 -2.54 33.20 14.17
N GLU A 29 -1.81 34.31 14.29
CA GLU A 29 -0.43 34.44 13.81
C GLU A 29 0.58 33.58 14.61
N GLU A 30 0.37 33.38 15.91
CA GLU A 30 1.12 32.42 16.73
C GLU A 30 0.90 30.98 16.25
N LEU A 31 -0.36 30.56 16.07
CA LEU A 31 -0.73 29.22 15.59
C LEU A 31 -0.18 28.96 14.17
N LYS A 32 -0.27 29.94 13.28
CA LYS A 32 0.37 29.90 11.94
C LYS A 32 1.88 29.73 12.07
N THR A 33 2.53 30.36 13.06
CA THR A 33 3.99 30.22 13.26
C THR A 33 4.35 28.82 13.74
N GLN A 34 3.61 28.27 14.71
CA GLN A 34 3.74 26.87 15.14
C GLN A 34 3.53 25.89 13.97
N ALA A 35 2.51 26.11 13.14
CA ALA A 35 2.25 25.31 11.95
C ALA A 35 3.39 25.36 10.91
N ASN A 36 4.06 26.52 10.76
CA ASN A 36 5.26 26.63 9.91
C ASN A 36 6.43 25.81 10.48
N ASP A 37 6.57 25.72 11.80
CA ASP A 37 7.67 24.96 12.43
C ASP A 37 7.44 23.45 12.35
N TYR A 38 6.20 22.97 12.56
CA TYR A 38 5.81 21.59 12.24
C TYR A 38 6.05 21.26 10.75
N PHE A 39 5.68 22.17 9.84
CA PHE A 39 5.92 21.99 8.40
C PHE A 39 7.43 21.87 8.05
N LYS A 40 8.31 22.66 8.68
CA LYS A 40 9.77 22.54 8.52
C LYS A 40 10.30 21.22 9.07
N ALA A 41 9.73 20.74 10.18
CA ALA A 41 10.02 19.44 10.77
C ALA A 41 9.42 18.25 9.97
N LYS A 42 8.72 18.52 8.86
CA LYS A 42 7.99 17.56 8.01
C LYS A 42 6.81 16.86 8.70
N ASP A 43 6.40 17.35 9.86
CA ASP A 43 5.17 16.96 10.54
C ASP A 43 3.98 17.69 9.88
N TYR A 44 3.60 17.21 8.70
CA TYR A 44 2.55 17.83 7.89
C TYR A 44 1.16 17.67 8.52
N GLU A 45 0.92 16.59 9.27
CA GLU A 45 -0.34 16.39 9.98
C GLU A 45 -0.59 17.45 11.05
N ASN A 46 0.38 17.69 11.94
CA ASN A 46 0.22 18.74 12.94
C ASN A 46 0.28 20.13 12.30
N ALA A 47 1.07 20.35 11.24
CA ALA A 47 1.00 21.58 10.47
C ALA A 47 -0.44 21.87 9.96
N ILE A 48 -1.12 20.87 9.38
CA ILE A 48 -2.52 21.01 8.92
C ILE A 48 -3.47 21.33 10.08
N LYS A 49 -3.33 20.66 11.23
CA LYS A 49 -4.15 20.92 12.44
C LYS A 49 -3.97 22.37 12.93
N PHE A 50 -2.73 22.83 13.12
CA PHE A 50 -2.44 24.18 13.59
C PHE A 50 -2.80 25.28 12.58
N TYR A 51 -2.65 25.04 11.26
CA TYR A 51 -3.20 25.97 10.25
C TYR A 51 -4.72 26.03 10.29
N SER A 52 -5.41 24.92 10.57
CA SER A 52 -6.87 24.90 10.67
C SER A 52 -7.36 25.72 11.87
N GLN A 53 -6.72 25.58 13.04
CA GLN A 53 -6.99 26.44 14.20
C GLN A 53 -6.70 27.93 13.92
N ALA A 54 -5.64 28.24 13.16
CA ALA A 54 -5.37 29.62 12.75
C ALA A 54 -6.47 30.19 11.81
N ILE A 55 -7.02 29.36 10.93
CA ILE A 55 -8.12 29.70 10.02
C ILE A 55 -9.46 29.84 10.77
N GLU A 56 -9.72 29.02 11.79
CA GLU A 56 -10.89 29.15 12.67
C GLU A 56 -10.92 30.49 13.41
N LEU A 57 -9.75 30.99 13.85
CA LEU A 57 -9.63 32.30 14.51
C LEU A 57 -9.62 33.49 13.54
N ASN A 58 -9.14 33.31 12.31
CA ASN A 58 -9.10 34.34 11.28
C ASN A 58 -9.22 33.72 9.86
N PRO A 59 -10.45 33.60 9.33
CA PRO A 59 -10.72 32.96 8.04
C PRO A 59 -10.53 33.88 6.83
N SER A 60 -10.04 35.12 7.03
CA SER A 60 -9.82 36.10 5.96
C SER A 60 -8.34 36.33 5.60
N ASN A 61 -7.42 35.50 6.10
CA ASN A 61 -5.99 35.58 5.77
C ASN A 61 -5.59 34.56 4.68
N ALA A 62 -5.29 35.06 3.47
CA ALA A 62 -4.89 34.24 2.32
C ALA A 62 -3.63 33.38 2.55
N ILE A 63 -2.73 33.81 3.44
CA ILE A 63 -1.48 33.09 3.73
C ILE A 63 -1.76 31.75 4.42
N TYR A 64 -2.78 31.68 5.29
CA TYR A 64 -3.06 30.47 6.06
C TYR A 64 -3.55 29.35 5.14
N TYR A 65 -4.53 29.64 4.28
CA TYR A 65 -4.99 28.72 3.23
C TYR A 65 -3.85 28.39 2.26
N GLY A 66 -3.04 29.38 1.85
CA GLY A 66 -1.91 29.16 0.95
C GLY A 66 -0.84 28.21 1.52
N ASN A 67 -0.61 28.24 2.83
CA ASN A 67 0.31 27.35 3.51
C ASN A 67 -0.31 25.98 3.83
N ARG A 68 -1.58 25.92 4.24
CA ARG A 68 -2.30 24.66 4.47
C ARG A 68 -2.50 23.88 3.16
N SER A 69 -2.77 24.57 2.06
CA SER A 69 -2.74 24.01 0.70
C SER A 69 -1.39 23.36 0.35
N LEU A 70 -0.25 23.96 0.76
CA LEU A 70 1.06 23.34 0.56
C LEU A 70 1.26 22.10 1.44
N ALA A 71 0.77 22.11 2.69
CA ALA A 71 0.78 20.92 3.54
C ALA A 71 -0.09 19.80 2.94
N TYR A 72 -1.26 20.13 2.39
CA TYR A 72 -2.08 19.19 1.64
C TYR A 72 -1.40 18.67 0.36
N LEU A 73 -0.61 19.48 -0.36
CA LEU A 73 0.22 18.99 -1.48
C LEU A 73 1.31 18.01 -1.01
N ARG A 74 1.91 18.23 0.17
CA ARG A 74 2.90 17.31 0.78
C ARG A 74 2.27 15.99 1.22
N THR A 75 1.01 16.00 1.66
CA THR A 75 0.24 14.81 2.08
C THR A 75 -0.74 14.32 1.03
N GLU A 76 -0.54 14.68 -0.24
CA GLU A 76 -1.25 14.15 -1.41
C GLU A 76 -2.78 14.39 -1.40
N CYS A 77 -3.23 15.33 -0.57
CA CYS A 77 -4.61 15.76 -0.44
C CYS A 77 -4.93 16.83 -1.51
N TYR A 78 -4.77 16.48 -2.79
CA TYR A 78 -4.84 17.44 -3.90
C TYR A 78 -6.18 18.16 -4.04
N GLY A 79 -7.28 17.54 -3.61
CA GLY A 79 -8.62 18.14 -3.57
C GLY A 79 -8.72 19.26 -2.53
N TYR A 80 -8.26 19.00 -1.30
CA TYR A 80 -8.20 20.03 -0.27
C TYR A 80 -7.16 21.11 -0.58
N ALA A 81 -6.02 20.74 -1.19
CA ALA A 81 -5.03 21.69 -1.68
C ALA A 81 -5.60 22.64 -2.75
N LEU A 82 -6.40 22.12 -3.69
CA LEU A 82 -7.11 22.89 -4.72
C LEU A 82 -8.17 23.83 -4.11
N ALA A 83 -8.93 23.37 -3.12
CA ALA A 83 -9.94 24.17 -2.42
C ALA A 83 -9.29 25.33 -1.64
N ASP A 84 -8.31 25.04 -0.79
CA ASP A 84 -7.58 26.07 -0.03
C ASP A 84 -6.84 27.07 -0.94
N ALA A 85 -6.19 26.60 -2.01
CA ALA A 85 -5.53 27.49 -2.96
C ALA A 85 -6.52 28.39 -3.70
N THR A 86 -7.72 27.90 -3.98
CA THR A 86 -8.81 28.70 -4.56
C THR A 86 -9.27 29.77 -3.58
N ARG A 87 -9.52 29.40 -2.32
CA ARG A 87 -9.93 30.35 -1.28
C ARG A 87 -8.87 31.41 -0.99
N ALA A 88 -7.59 31.05 -1.02
CA ALA A 88 -6.49 32.01 -0.91
C ALA A 88 -6.50 33.06 -2.04
N ILE A 89 -6.86 32.68 -3.27
CA ILE A 89 -6.97 33.58 -4.43
C ILE A 89 -8.26 34.43 -4.38
N GLU A 90 -9.34 33.89 -3.82
CA GLU A 90 -10.59 34.63 -3.58
C GLU A 90 -10.39 35.76 -2.57
N ILE A 91 -9.68 35.46 -1.48
CA ILE A 91 -9.29 36.43 -0.45
C ILE A 91 -8.30 37.47 -1.00
N ASP A 92 -7.20 37.03 -1.63
CA ASP A 92 -6.23 37.94 -2.25
C ASP A 92 -5.84 37.49 -3.67
N LYS A 93 -6.41 38.19 -4.67
CA LYS A 93 -6.09 38.01 -6.09
C LYS A 93 -4.65 38.39 -6.47
N LYS A 94 -3.90 39.06 -5.58
CA LYS A 94 -2.46 39.36 -5.77
C LYS A 94 -1.56 38.29 -5.15
N TYR A 95 -2.12 37.30 -4.43
CA TYR A 95 -1.35 36.24 -3.77
C TYR A 95 -0.82 35.20 -4.78
N ILE A 96 0.30 35.52 -5.43
CA ILE A 96 0.92 34.70 -6.49
C ILE A 96 1.23 33.26 -6.04
N LYS A 97 1.53 33.03 -4.75
CA LYS A 97 1.72 31.69 -4.21
C LYS A 97 0.44 30.85 -4.32
N GLY A 98 -0.74 31.43 -4.16
CA GLY A 98 -2.03 30.75 -4.31
C GLY A 98 -2.18 30.15 -5.71
N TYR A 99 -1.92 30.94 -6.76
CA TYR A 99 -1.92 30.45 -8.14
C TYR A 99 -0.94 29.31 -8.37
N TYR A 100 0.29 29.38 -7.82
CA TYR A 100 1.23 28.26 -7.89
C TYR A 100 0.73 27.00 -7.19
N ARG A 101 0.13 27.10 -5.99
CA ARG A 101 -0.43 25.93 -5.28
C ARG A 101 -1.65 25.35 -6.01
N ARG A 102 -2.50 26.21 -6.59
CA ARG A 102 -3.65 25.78 -7.37
C ARG A 102 -3.24 25.11 -8.69
N ALA A 103 -2.21 25.63 -9.35
CA ALA A 103 -1.63 25.02 -10.54
C ALA A 103 -1.03 23.64 -10.21
N ALA A 104 -0.25 23.52 -9.13
CA ALA A 104 0.31 22.25 -8.68
C ALA A 104 -0.78 21.22 -8.32
N SER A 105 -1.84 21.65 -7.64
CA SER A 105 -2.99 20.78 -7.32
C SER A 105 -3.69 20.29 -8.59
N ASN A 106 -3.93 21.19 -9.56
CA ASN A 106 -4.50 20.81 -10.86
C ASN A 106 -3.56 19.91 -11.69
N MET A 107 -2.23 20.07 -11.60
CA MET A 107 -1.27 19.17 -12.23
C MET A 107 -1.39 17.75 -11.68
N ALA A 108 -1.33 17.59 -10.35
CA ALA A 108 -1.48 16.30 -9.68
C ALA A 108 -2.82 15.60 -10.01
N LEU A 109 -3.89 16.39 -10.14
CA LEU A 109 -5.23 15.93 -10.55
C LEU A 109 -5.39 15.67 -12.06
N GLY A 110 -4.34 15.73 -12.88
CA GLY A 110 -4.42 15.58 -14.34
C GLY A 110 -5.19 16.71 -15.06
N LYS A 111 -5.55 17.79 -14.36
CA LYS A 111 -6.32 18.95 -14.85
C LYS A 111 -5.41 19.96 -15.53
N PHE A 112 -4.56 19.51 -16.46
CA PHE A 112 -3.48 20.30 -17.09
C PHE A 112 -3.95 21.63 -17.71
N ARG A 113 -5.14 21.66 -18.34
CA ARG A 113 -5.71 22.90 -18.91
C ARG A 113 -6.09 23.93 -17.83
N ALA A 114 -6.41 23.50 -16.61
CA ALA A 114 -6.66 24.40 -15.49
C ALA A 114 -5.35 24.92 -14.90
N ALA A 115 -4.36 24.04 -14.70
CA ALA A 115 -3.01 24.42 -14.27
C ALA A 115 -2.36 25.45 -15.22
N LEU A 116 -2.52 25.25 -16.53
CA LEU A 116 -1.95 26.16 -17.54
C LEU A 116 -2.47 27.60 -17.40
N ARG A 117 -3.76 27.80 -17.10
CA ARG A 117 -4.34 29.14 -16.88
C ARG A 117 -3.77 29.84 -15.65
N ASP A 118 -3.52 29.08 -14.57
CA ASP A 118 -2.89 29.61 -13.37
C ASP A 118 -1.42 29.98 -13.65
N TYR A 119 -0.65 29.13 -14.32
CA TYR A 119 0.73 29.47 -14.74
C TYR A 119 0.79 30.65 -15.71
N GLU A 120 -0.15 30.77 -16.65
CA GLU A 120 -0.26 31.91 -17.56
C GLU A 120 -0.51 33.21 -16.78
N THR A 121 -1.36 33.16 -15.75
CA THR A 121 -1.64 34.30 -14.86
C THR A 121 -0.38 34.71 -14.10
N VAL A 122 0.37 33.76 -13.54
CA VAL A 122 1.65 34.06 -12.85
C VAL A 122 2.68 34.66 -13.81
N MET A 123 2.84 34.08 -15.00
CA MET A 123 3.78 34.58 -16.03
C MET A 123 3.43 36.01 -16.48
N LYS A 124 2.14 36.35 -16.59
CA LYS A 124 1.70 37.72 -16.91
C LYS A 124 2.06 38.73 -15.81
N VAL A 125 1.95 38.35 -14.53
CA VAL A 125 2.31 39.24 -13.41
C VAL A 125 3.83 39.31 -13.20
N LYS A 126 4.57 38.25 -13.54
CA LYS A 126 6.03 38.16 -13.39
C LYS A 126 6.74 37.76 -14.69
N PRO A 127 6.81 38.63 -15.70
CA PRO A 127 7.34 38.28 -17.03
C PRO A 127 8.86 37.97 -17.04
N HIS A 128 9.60 38.41 -16.03
CA HIS A 128 11.04 38.15 -15.89
C HIS A 128 11.37 36.96 -14.98
N ASP A 129 10.36 36.32 -14.37
CA ASP A 129 10.56 35.17 -13.49
C ASP A 129 10.81 33.90 -14.33
N LYS A 130 12.05 33.40 -14.26
CA LYS A 130 12.49 32.21 -15.02
C LYS A 130 11.71 30.96 -14.61
N ASP A 131 11.33 30.84 -13.34
CA ASP A 131 10.56 29.72 -12.80
C ASP A 131 9.12 29.72 -13.35
N ALA A 132 8.47 30.88 -13.34
CA ALA A 132 7.14 31.06 -13.92
C ALA A 132 7.10 30.68 -15.40
N LYS A 133 8.09 31.16 -16.18
CA LYS A 133 8.18 30.87 -17.61
C LYS A 133 8.44 29.39 -17.89
N MET A 134 9.34 28.75 -17.15
CA MET A 134 9.64 27.33 -17.26
C MET A 134 8.41 26.48 -16.97
N LYS A 135 7.69 26.77 -15.86
CA LYS A 135 6.48 26.04 -15.47
C LYS A 135 5.34 26.18 -16.48
N TYR A 136 5.14 27.38 -17.04
CA TYR A 136 4.19 27.59 -18.13
C TYR A 136 4.57 26.78 -19.38
N GLN A 137 5.84 26.77 -19.79
CA GLN A 137 6.30 26.06 -20.97
C GLN A 137 6.12 24.53 -20.84
N GLU A 138 6.50 23.94 -19.71
CA GLU A 138 6.37 22.50 -19.51
C GLU A 138 4.91 22.07 -19.35
N CYS A 139 4.07 22.85 -18.66
CA CYS A 139 2.63 22.60 -18.60
C CYS A 139 1.97 22.70 -19.98
N ASN A 140 2.39 23.66 -20.82
CA ASN A 140 1.88 23.81 -22.19
C ASN A 140 2.28 22.64 -23.09
N LYS A 141 3.51 22.12 -22.93
CA LYS A 141 3.99 20.92 -23.62
C LYS A 141 3.12 19.71 -23.29
N ILE A 142 2.81 19.46 -22.01
CA ILE A 142 1.91 18.38 -21.57
C ILE A 142 0.49 18.58 -22.13
N VAL A 143 -0.06 19.79 -22.06
CA VAL A 143 -1.40 20.10 -22.64
C VAL A 143 -1.45 19.81 -24.15
N LYS A 144 -0.39 20.16 -24.90
CA LYS A 144 -0.28 19.89 -26.34
C LYS A 144 -0.15 18.39 -26.62
N GLN A 145 0.68 17.69 -25.85
CA GLN A 145 0.87 16.25 -25.99
C GLN A 145 -0.45 15.51 -25.74
N LYS A 146 -1.15 15.77 -24.63
CA LYS A 146 -2.46 15.15 -24.33
C LYS A 146 -3.55 15.53 -25.35
N ALA A 147 -3.48 16.73 -25.94
CA ALA A 147 -4.39 17.12 -27.01
C ALA A 147 -4.11 16.35 -28.32
N PHE A 148 -2.84 16.07 -28.62
CA PHE A 148 -2.44 15.23 -29.76
C PHE A 148 -2.83 13.76 -29.53
N GLU A 149 -2.49 13.18 -28.36
CA GLU A 149 -2.88 11.82 -27.95
C GLU A 149 -4.40 11.62 -28.04
N ARG A 150 -5.20 12.58 -27.55
CA ARG A 150 -6.67 12.53 -27.69
C ARG A 150 -7.17 12.68 -29.12
N ALA A 151 -6.42 13.35 -30.00
CA ALA A 151 -6.79 13.50 -31.40
C ALA A 151 -6.47 12.25 -32.24
N ILE A 152 -5.46 11.46 -31.85
CA ILE A 152 -5.14 10.16 -32.49
C ILE A 152 -5.90 8.98 -31.87
N ALA A 153 -6.44 9.11 -30.66
CA ALA A 153 -7.25 8.08 -29.98
C ALA A 153 -8.71 8.01 -30.50
N GLY A 154 -8.90 8.01 -31.83
CA GLY A 154 -10.19 7.72 -32.46
C GLY A 154 -10.56 6.23 -32.41
N ASP A 155 -11.74 5.88 -32.92
CA ASP A 155 -12.40 4.55 -32.83
C ASP A 155 -11.67 3.36 -33.52
N GLU A 156 -10.37 3.46 -33.81
CA GLU A 156 -9.58 2.29 -34.17
C GLU A 156 -9.16 1.53 -32.90
N HIS A 157 -9.29 0.19 -32.93
CA HIS A 157 -8.62 -0.67 -31.94
C HIS A 157 -7.13 -0.29 -31.91
N LYS A 158 -6.66 0.27 -30.79
CA LYS A 158 -5.22 0.49 -30.57
C LYS A 158 -4.51 -0.82 -30.82
N ARG A 159 -3.70 -0.88 -31.88
CA ARG A 159 -2.78 -2.00 -32.08
C ARG A 159 -1.87 -2.07 -30.88
N SER A 160 -1.72 -3.28 -30.34
CA SER A 160 -0.89 -3.53 -29.18
C SER A 160 0.56 -3.20 -29.57
N VAL A 161 1.34 -2.56 -28.70
CA VAL A 161 2.76 -2.26 -28.98
C VAL A 161 3.50 -3.54 -29.38
N VAL A 162 3.12 -4.68 -28.80
CA VAL A 162 3.59 -6.03 -29.15
C VAL A 162 3.48 -6.34 -30.65
N ASP A 163 2.43 -5.87 -31.34
CA ASP A 163 2.22 -6.11 -32.78
C ASP A 163 3.27 -5.40 -33.66
N SER A 164 3.99 -4.44 -33.09
CA SER A 164 5.09 -3.69 -33.73
C SER A 164 6.48 -4.12 -33.26
N LEU A 165 6.56 -5.01 -32.25
CA LEU A 165 7.82 -5.47 -31.65
C LEU A 165 8.26 -6.83 -32.21
N ASP A 166 9.24 -6.81 -33.11
CA ASP A 166 10.01 -8.01 -33.45
C ASP A 166 11.03 -8.32 -32.34
N ILE A 167 10.59 -9.12 -31.36
CA ILE A 167 11.43 -9.58 -30.24
C ILE A 167 12.37 -10.71 -30.70
N GLU A 168 12.02 -11.45 -31.74
CA GLU A 168 12.80 -12.58 -32.23
C GLU A 168 14.13 -12.10 -32.82
N SER A 169 14.10 -11.07 -33.69
CA SER A 169 15.31 -10.50 -34.30
C SER A 169 16.18 -9.65 -33.37
N MET A 170 15.71 -9.29 -32.17
CA MET A 170 16.57 -8.61 -31.19
C MET A 170 17.77 -9.49 -30.85
N THR A 171 18.98 -9.02 -31.13
CA THR A 171 20.20 -9.65 -30.61
C THR A 171 20.44 -9.23 -29.16
N ILE A 172 21.19 -10.05 -28.43
CA ILE A 172 21.83 -9.67 -27.17
C ILE A 172 23.31 -9.53 -27.50
N GLU A 173 23.93 -8.40 -27.16
CA GLU A 173 25.33 -8.15 -27.48
C GLU A 173 26.26 -9.11 -26.69
N ASP A 174 27.36 -9.57 -27.27
CA ASP A 174 28.25 -10.59 -26.66
C ASP A 174 28.92 -10.08 -25.36
N GLU A 175 29.10 -8.76 -25.24
CA GLU A 175 29.59 -8.10 -24.04
C GLU A 175 28.59 -8.11 -22.88
N TYR A 176 27.31 -8.43 -23.13
CA TYR A 176 26.29 -8.50 -22.08
C TYR A 176 26.45 -9.74 -21.21
N SER A 177 27.03 -9.50 -20.04
CA SER A 177 27.31 -10.44 -18.95
C SER A 177 26.23 -10.50 -17.85
N GLY A 178 25.09 -9.84 -18.07
CA GLY A 178 23.97 -9.86 -17.13
C GLY A 178 23.02 -11.06 -17.30
N PRO A 179 21.96 -11.12 -16.47
CA PRO A 179 20.98 -12.21 -16.46
C PRO A 179 20.31 -12.41 -17.83
N LYS A 180 20.16 -13.67 -18.25
CA LYS A 180 19.51 -14.07 -19.51
C LYS A 180 18.41 -15.09 -19.20
N LEU A 181 17.26 -14.98 -19.86
CA LEU A 181 16.16 -15.94 -19.69
C LEU A 181 16.54 -17.31 -20.28
N GLU A 182 16.24 -18.39 -19.57
CA GLU A 182 16.50 -19.77 -20.01
C GLU A 182 15.40 -20.19 -20.99
N ASP A 183 15.73 -20.36 -22.28
CA ASP A 183 14.77 -20.60 -23.36
C ASP A 183 13.57 -19.62 -23.38
N GLY A 184 13.84 -18.35 -23.02
CA GLY A 184 12.83 -17.30 -22.91
C GLY A 184 11.97 -17.36 -21.65
N LYS A 185 12.15 -18.35 -20.77
CA LYS A 185 11.41 -18.51 -19.51
C LYS A 185 12.16 -17.90 -18.33
N VAL A 186 11.39 -17.47 -17.34
CA VAL A 186 11.90 -17.04 -16.04
C VAL A 186 12.16 -18.27 -15.16
N THR A 187 13.32 -18.31 -14.51
CA THR A 187 13.70 -19.37 -13.56
C THR A 187 14.08 -18.76 -12.21
N ILE A 188 14.13 -19.57 -11.15
CA ILE A 188 14.59 -19.12 -9.82
C ILE A 188 16.07 -18.69 -9.83
N THR A 189 16.88 -19.26 -10.75
CA THR A 189 18.28 -18.86 -10.96
C THR A 189 18.33 -17.46 -11.56
N PHE A 190 17.63 -17.24 -12.69
CA PHE A 190 17.49 -15.93 -13.30
C PHE A 190 16.98 -14.86 -12.32
N MET A 191 15.97 -15.18 -11.49
CA MET A 191 15.45 -14.21 -10.50
C MET A 191 16.49 -13.81 -9.45
N LYS A 192 17.31 -14.74 -8.96
CA LYS A 192 18.39 -14.45 -8.00
C LYS A 192 19.49 -13.60 -8.65
N GLU A 193 19.88 -13.94 -9.88
CA GLU A 193 20.85 -13.16 -10.66
C GLU A 193 20.32 -11.75 -10.96
N LEU A 194 19.03 -11.62 -11.31
CA LEU A 194 18.36 -10.35 -11.57
C LEU A 194 18.35 -9.44 -10.36
N MET A 195 17.95 -9.96 -9.20
CA MET A 195 17.96 -9.19 -7.95
C MET A 195 19.38 -8.72 -7.58
N GLN A 196 20.41 -9.55 -7.75
CA GLN A 196 21.79 -9.14 -7.51
C GLN A 196 22.27 -8.10 -8.54
N TRP A 197 21.93 -8.28 -9.83
CA TRP A 197 22.28 -7.35 -10.91
C TRP A 197 21.70 -5.94 -10.67
N TYR A 198 20.44 -5.89 -10.21
CA TYR A 198 19.79 -4.65 -9.80
C TYR A 198 20.35 -4.08 -8.48
N LYS A 199 20.73 -4.93 -7.50
CA LYS A 199 21.39 -4.48 -6.25
C LYS A 199 22.70 -3.73 -6.57
N ASP A 200 23.42 -4.18 -7.61
CA ASP A 200 24.63 -3.55 -8.16
C ASP A 200 24.36 -2.36 -9.12
N GLN A 201 23.13 -1.84 -9.21
CA GLN A 201 22.70 -0.75 -10.11
C GLN A 201 22.88 -1.03 -11.62
N LYS A 202 22.94 -2.30 -12.04
CA LYS A 202 23.10 -2.67 -13.45
C LYS A 202 21.75 -2.92 -14.11
N LYS A 203 21.66 -2.72 -15.42
CA LYS A 203 20.40 -2.80 -16.18
C LYS A 203 20.20 -4.17 -16.84
N LEU A 204 18.99 -4.72 -16.77
CA LEU A 204 18.59 -5.94 -17.51
C LEU A 204 18.54 -5.64 -19.02
N HIS A 205 19.02 -6.54 -19.88
CA HIS A 205 18.99 -6.33 -21.32
C HIS A 205 17.55 -6.18 -21.86
N ARG A 206 17.35 -5.27 -22.82
CA ARG A 206 16.04 -4.90 -23.39
C ARG A 206 15.24 -6.11 -23.91
N LYS A 207 15.89 -7.10 -24.53
CA LYS A 207 15.22 -8.31 -25.03
C LYS A 207 14.53 -9.07 -23.89
N CYS A 208 15.23 -9.29 -22.78
CA CYS A 208 14.69 -9.97 -21.61
C CYS A 208 13.56 -9.18 -20.95
N ALA A 209 13.69 -7.84 -20.87
CA ALA A 209 12.61 -6.98 -20.38
C ALA A 209 11.34 -7.08 -21.24
N TYR A 210 11.46 -6.98 -22.58
CA TYR A 210 10.33 -7.17 -23.49
C TYR A 210 9.72 -8.58 -23.38
N GLN A 211 10.54 -9.63 -23.28
CA GLN A 211 10.08 -11.01 -23.09
C GLN A 211 9.30 -11.20 -21.77
N ILE A 212 9.72 -10.56 -20.67
CA ILE A 212 8.98 -10.56 -19.40
C ILE A 212 7.63 -9.85 -19.57
N LEU A 213 7.62 -8.66 -20.19
CA LEU A 213 6.40 -7.86 -20.34
C LEU A 213 5.35 -8.54 -21.24
N VAL A 214 5.75 -9.13 -22.36
CA VAL A 214 4.82 -9.85 -23.25
C VAL A 214 4.23 -11.07 -22.55
N GLN A 215 5.07 -11.87 -21.86
CA GLN A 215 4.59 -13.04 -21.13
C GLN A 215 3.67 -12.66 -19.96
N VAL A 216 4.00 -11.59 -19.20
CA VAL A 216 3.18 -11.21 -18.04
C VAL A 216 1.86 -10.56 -18.47
N LYS A 217 1.82 -9.84 -19.61
CA LYS A 217 0.57 -9.39 -20.24
C LYS A 217 -0.39 -10.56 -20.50
N GLU A 218 0.14 -11.65 -21.05
CA GLU A 218 -0.60 -12.87 -21.40
C GLU A 218 -1.02 -13.72 -20.18
N VAL A 219 -0.33 -13.57 -19.04
CA VAL A 219 -0.76 -14.15 -17.76
C VAL A 219 -1.86 -13.28 -17.13
N LEU A 220 -1.67 -11.96 -17.08
CA LEU A 220 -2.59 -11.03 -16.43
C LEU A 220 -3.92 -10.88 -17.20
N SER A 221 -3.91 -10.93 -18.53
CA SER A 221 -5.12 -10.82 -19.37
C SER A 221 -6.15 -11.92 -19.11
N LYS A 222 -5.69 -13.11 -18.69
CA LYS A 222 -6.53 -14.27 -18.38
C LYS A 222 -7.17 -14.22 -16.98
N LEU A 223 -6.73 -13.30 -16.12
CA LEU A 223 -7.26 -13.19 -14.77
C LEU A 223 -8.61 -12.46 -14.76
N SER A 224 -9.49 -12.86 -13.85
CA SER A 224 -10.66 -12.08 -13.45
C SER A 224 -10.23 -10.75 -12.85
N THR A 225 -11.09 -9.72 -12.96
CA THR A 225 -10.85 -8.41 -12.33
C THR A 225 -10.87 -8.48 -10.80
N LEU A 226 -11.62 -9.43 -10.24
CA LEU A 226 -11.50 -9.91 -8.86
C LEU A 226 -10.81 -11.28 -8.87
N VAL A 227 -9.59 -11.38 -8.34
CA VAL A 227 -8.91 -12.67 -8.14
C VAL A 227 -9.49 -13.37 -6.91
N GLU A 228 -9.71 -14.68 -6.97
CA GLU A 228 -10.24 -15.46 -5.85
C GLU A 228 -9.21 -16.52 -5.44
N THR A 229 -8.86 -16.55 -4.16
CA THR A 229 -7.77 -17.39 -3.63
C THR A 229 -8.25 -18.20 -2.44
N THR A 230 -7.98 -19.50 -2.47
CA THR A 230 -8.31 -20.41 -1.36
C THR A 230 -7.02 -20.87 -0.68
N LEU A 231 -6.83 -20.49 0.58
CA LEU A 231 -5.78 -20.99 1.46
C LEU A 231 -6.29 -22.20 2.23
N LYS A 232 -5.61 -23.33 2.11
CA LYS A 232 -6.03 -24.60 2.70
C LYS A 232 -5.62 -24.73 4.17
N GLU A 233 -6.50 -25.37 4.93
CA GLU A 233 -6.16 -25.99 6.21
C GLU A 233 -5.54 -27.37 5.95
N VAL A 234 -4.21 -27.44 5.80
CA VAL A 234 -3.53 -28.73 5.60
C VAL A 234 -3.43 -29.48 6.92
N ARG A 235 -4.03 -30.67 6.98
CA ARG A 235 -3.85 -31.61 8.09
C ARG A 235 -2.48 -32.28 7.95
N ALA A 236 -1.67 -32.25 9.01
CA ALA A 236 -0.43 -33.00 9.06
C ALA A 236 -0.71 -34.51 9.12
N GLY A 237 -0.77 -35.12 7.94
CA GLY A 237 -1.10 -36.53 7.73
C GLY A 237 -1.29 -36.88 6.25
N ASP A 238 -1.83 -35.95 5.44
CA ASP A 238 -2.25 -36.24 4.07
C ASP A 238 -1.14 -36.04 2.99
N SER A 239 0.07 -35.67 3.39
CA SER A 239 1.22 -35.43 2.48
C SER A 239 2.10 -36.65 2.20
N VAL A 240 1.67 -37.85 2.62
CA VAL A 240 2.28 -39.13 2.26
C VAL A 240 1.16 -40.09 1.83
N TRP A 241 1.37 -40.86 0.75
CA TRP A 241 0.45 -41.80 0.07
C TRP A 241 -0.14 -41.40 -1.30
N ALA A 242 0.37 -40.36 -1.96
CA ALA A 242 0.25 -40.22 -3.40
C ALA A 242 1.42 -40.94 -4.12
N GLY A 243 1.18 -42.16 -4.61
CA GLY A 243 2.02 -42.75 -5.68
C GLY A 243 3.02 -43.87 -5.30
N ALA A 244 2.52 -45.03 -4.87
CA ALA A 244 3.26 -46.29 -4.99
C ALA A 244 2.29 -47.47 -5.25
N GLY A 245 2.00 -47.73 -6.53
CA GLY A 245 1.19 -48.88 -6.92
C GLY A 245 1.94 -50.21 -6.67
N LEU A 246 1.32 -51.11 -5.92
CA LEU A 246 1.85 -52.46 -5.68
C LEU A 246 1.62 -53.37 -6.91
N PRO A 247 2.65 -53.99 -7.50
CA PRO A 247 2.46 -55.15 -8.34
C PRO A 247 2.23 -56.41 -7.48
N GLY A 248 1.23 -57.20 -7.86
CA GLY A 248 0.85 -58.42 -7.15
C GLY A 248 1.88 -59.55 -7.27
N ARG A 249 1.90 -60.41 -6.23
CA ARG A 249 2.80 -61.56 -6.04
C ARG A 249 2.83 -62.55 -7.23
N GLY A 250 4.02 -63.09 -7.52
CA GLY A 250 4.17 -64.36 -8.23
C GLY A 250 5.63 -64.77 -8.43
N GLY A 251 5.99 -65.99 -8.01
CA GLY A 251 7.28 -66.63 -8.34
C GLY A 251 8.29 -66.71 -7.18
N ALA A 252 8.50 -67.92 -6.67
CA ALA A 252 9.64 -68.23 -5.81
C ALA A 252 10.81 -68.72 -6.71
N VAL A 253 12.00 -68.15 -6.54
CA VAL A 253 13.26 -68.74 -7.02
C VAL A 253 14.33 -68.58 -5.93
N GLU A 254 15.10 -69.63 -5.76
CA GLU A 254 16.12 -69.85 -4.74
C GLU A 254 17.49 -69.29 -5.20
N LEU A 255 18.37 -68.92 -4.26
CA LEU A 255 19.84 -69.20 -4.23
C LEU A 255 20.75 -68.06 -3.70
N ARG A 256 21.56 -68.47 -2.71
CA ARG A 256 22.99 -68.14 -2.44
C ARG A 256 23.40 -66.78 -1.85
N ASN A 257 23.85 -66.88 -0.60
CA ASN A 257 24.97 -66.21 0.04
C ASN A 257 26.02 -65.55 -0.89
N SER A 258 26.40 -64.33 -0.52
CA SER A 258 27.81 -64.00 -0.28
C SER A 258 27.94 -63.04 0.91
N GLN A 259 28.96 -63.26 1.75
CA GLN A 259 29.28 -62.40 2.89
C GLN A 259 30.25 -61.30 2.46
N THR A 260 30.14 -60.10 3.04
CA THR A 260 31.34 -59.30 3.36
C THR A 260 31.13 -58.40 4.58
N HIS A 261 32.11 -58.48 5.47
CA HIS A 261 32.21 -57.80 6.76
C HIS A 261 32.31 -56.27 6.72
N LEU A 262 31.98 -55.69 7.89
CA LEU A 262 32.54 -54.53 8.60
C LEU A 262 31.46 -53.44 8.84
N ALA A 263 31.36 -52.76 9.97
CA ALA A 263 31.84 -52.87 11.34
C ALA A 263 31.26 -51.63 12.04
N ARG A 264 30.72 -51.75 13.27
CA ARG A 264 30.15 -50.58 13.98
C ARG A 264 31.26 -49.76 14.64
N SER A 265 31.20 -48.44 14.53
CA SER A 265 31.71 -47.50 15.53
C SER A 265 30.73 -46.33 15.68
N ALA A 266 30.70 -45.70 16.85
CA ALA A 266 29.64 -44.76 17.24
C ALA A 266 30.21 -43.54 17.99
N PHE A 267 29.38 -42.47 18.02
CA PHE A 267 29.52 -41.22 18.78
C PHE A 267 30.58 -40.18 18.31
N PRO A 268 30.44 -38.89 18.69
CA PRO A 268 29.27 -38.17 19.22
C PRO A 268 28.91 -36.86 18.48
N LEU A 269 27.70 -36.34 18.75
CA LEU A 269 27.26 -34.98 18.37
C LEU A 269 27.89 -33.89 19.25
N PRO A 270 28.12 -32.67 18.74
CA PRO A 270 28.67 -31.54 19.52
C PRO A 270 27.63 -30.88 20.45
N ARG A 271 28.13 -30.29 21.55
CA ARG A 271 27.33 -29.52 22.54
C ARG A 271 27.27 -28.03 22.19
N PRO A 272 26.23 -27.28 22.60
CA PRO A 272 26.16 -25.83 22.41
C PRO A 272 27.13 -25.07 23.34
N HIS A 273 27.63 -23.93 22.86
CA HIS A 273 28.51 -23.03 23.62
C HIS A 273 27.74 -22.20 24.66
N VAL A 274 28.38 -21.95 25.80
CA VAL A 274 27.91 -21.07 26.87
C VAL A 274 28.79 -19.82 26.88
N CYS A 275 28.19 -18.63 26.85
CA CYS A 275 28.92 -17.36 27.01
C CYS A 275 29.15 -17.02 28.49
N PRO A 276 30.34 -16.50 28.87
CA PRO A 276 30.61 -16.02 30.23
C PRO A 276 30.11 -14.57 30.44
N PRO A 277 29.81 -14.17 31.69
CA PRO A 277 29.37 -12.80 32.01
C PRO A 277 30.55 -11.84 32.22
N GLN A 278 30.37 -10.56 31.89
CA GLN A 278 31.26 -9.46 32.30
C GLN A 278 30.46 -8.19 32.68
N PRO A 279 31.05 -7.28 33.51
CA PRO A 279 30.26 -6.44 34.42
C PRO A 279 29.95 -5.03 33.91
N CYS A 280 28.90 -4.42 34.48
CA CYS A 280 28.53 -3.03 34.25
C CYS A 280 29.46 -2.04 35.00
N PRO A 281 29.92 -0.94 34.37
CA PRO A 281 30.55 0.17 35.06
C PRO A 281 29.52 1.16 35.66
N SER A 282 29.91 1.81 36.75
CA SER A 282 29.11 2.70 37.59
C SER A 282 28.95 4.14 37.04
N SER A 283 27.80 4.76 37.34
CA SER A 283 27.50 6.18 37.12
C SER A 283 28.25 7.10 38.10
N PRO A 284 28.48 8.38 37.74
CA PRO A 284 28.43 9.51 38.66
C PRO A 284 27.04 10.19 38.60
N GLY A 285 26.48 10.56 39.75
CA GLY A 285 25.13 11.12 39.85
C GLY A 285 25.06 12.64 39.88
N LEU A 286 23.84 13.17 39.77
CA LEU A 286 23.46 14.53 40.19
C LEU A 286 22.00 14.51 40.69
N SER A 287 21.71 15.30 41.72
CA SER A 287 20.48 15.22 42.52
C SER A 287 19.44 16.29 42.18
N ALA A 288 18.16 15.92 42.15
CA ALA A 288 17.03 16.82 42.42
C ALA A 288 15.80 16.03 42.91
N SER A 289 15.02 16.62 43.82
CA SER A 289 14.00 15.96 44.65
C SER A 289 12.57 16.47 44.43
N VAL A 290 11.56 15.59 44.35
CA VAL A 290 10.11 15.87 44.52
C VAL A 290 9.42 14.61 45.13
N PRO A 291 8.38 14.70 45.99
CA PRO A 291 7.97 13.65 46.96
C PRO A 291 6.81 12.73 46.49
N PRO A 292 6.44 11.67 47.28
CA PRO A 292 5.52 10.61 46.82
C PRO A 292 4.04 10.84 47.16
N SER A 293 3.15 10.21 46.38
CA SER A 293 1.72 10.08 46.70
C SER A 293 1.21 8.64 46.51
N SER A 294 0.36 8.24 47.46
CA SER A 294 -0.15 6.91 47.78
C SER A 294 -0.91 6.14 46.70
N CYS A 295 -0.71 4.82 46.65
CA CYS A 295 -1.63 3.85 46.04
C CYS A 295 -2.87 3.63 46.92
N LEU A 296 -4.07 3.54 46.33
CA LEU A 296 -5.27 2.97 46.94
C LEU A 296 -6.11 2.23 45.88
N CYS A 297 -6.40 0.95 46.13
CA CYS A 297 -7.42 0.17 45.43
C CYS A 297 -8.43 -0.36 46.47
N PRO A 298 -9.75 -0.25 46.25
CA PRO A 298 -10.75 -0.73 47.19
C PRO A 298 -11.18 -2.18 46.92
N LEU A 299 -11.36 -2.95 48.00
CA LEU A 299 -12.18 -4.16 48.04
C LEU A 299 -13.66 -3.80 48.28
N PRO A 300 -14.62 -4.65 47.86
CA PRO A 300 -15.93 -4.72 48.50
C PRO A 300 -16.04 -5.94 49.44
N VAL A 301 -16.76 -5.73 50.54
CA VAL A 301 -17.09 -6.71 51.59
C VAL A 301 -18.58 -7.04 51.50
N SER A 302 -18.98 -8.30 51.68
CA SER A 302 -20.13 -8.59 52.55
C SER A 302 -20.21 -10.04 53.05
N LEU A 303 -20.81 -10.17 54.23
CA LEU A 303 -21.19 -11.38 54.96
C LEU A 303 -22.67 -11.72 54.58
N HIS A 304 -23.39 -12.75 55.03
CA HIS A 304 -23.28 -13.73 56.13
C HIS A 304 -24.34 -14.84 55.89
N GLY A 305 -24.32 -15.98 56.60
CA GLY A 305 -25.50 -16.89 56.66
C GLY A 305 -25.18 -18.38 56.87
N SER A 306 -25.91 -19.06 57.75
CA SER A 306 -25.62 -20.42 58.25
C SER A 306 -26.88 -21.31 58.30
N SER A 307 -26.76 -22.62 58.02
CA SER A 307 -27.09 -23.71 58.99
C SER A 307 -27.37 -25.13 58.40
N ARG A 308 -26.79 -26.13 59.10
CA ARG A 308 -27.24 -27.51 59.43
C ARG A 308 -27.85 -28.49 58.40
N SER A 309 -27.09 -29.58 58.20
CA SER A 309 -27.39 -31.03 58.08
C SER A 309 -28.82 -31.61 57.97
N ALA A 310 -28.97 -32.58 57.05
CA ALA A 310 -29.78 -33.82 57.21
C ALA A 310 -29.20 -34.97 56.34
N VAL A 311 -29.51 -36.24 56.67
CA VAL A 311 -28.89 -37.47 56.11
C VAL A 311 -29.94 -38.44 55.58
N THR A 312 -29.75 -38.98 54.36
CA THR A 312 -30.25 -40.26 53.78
C THR A 312 -29.90 -40.29 52.27
N SER A 313 -29.67 -41.38 51.54
CA SER A 313 -29.32 -42.79 51.81
C SER A 313 -29.06 -43.48 50.44
N CYS A 314 -28.01 -44.30 50.28
CA CYS A 314 -27.71 -44.98 49.01
C CYS A 314 -28.53 -46.26 48.78
N PRO A 315 -28.62 -46.74 47.52
CA PRO A 315 -28.68 -48.17 47.23
C PRO A 315 -27.56 -48.68 46.29
N SER A 316 -26.84 -49.68 46.81
CA SER A 316 -26.20 -50.86 46.18
C SER A 316 -25.85 -50.93 44.66
N LEU A 317 -24.59 -51.35 44.43
CA LEU A 317 -24.04 -51.95 43.19
C LEU A 317 -24.68 -53.31 42.82
N PRO A 318 -24.34 -53.83 41.62
CA PRO A 318 -23.77 -55.18 41.54
C PRO A 318 -22.40 -55.25 40.81
N SER A 319 -21.58 -56.24 41.21
CA SER A 319 -20.29 -56.63 40.58
C SER A 319 -20.52 -57.56 39.36
N TYR A 320 -19.57 -58.01 38.53
CA TYR A 320 -18.08 -58.11 38.45
C TYR A 320 -17.70 -58.17 36.93
N PRO A 321 -16.44 -58.40 36.44
CA PRO A 321 -15.14 -58.63 37.09
C PRO A 321 -13.98 -57.70 36.60
N LEU A 322 -12.80 -57.83 37.22
CA LEU A 322 -11.53 -57.27 36.75
C LEU A 322 -10.92 -58.12 35.61
N PRO A 323 -10.33 -57.50 34.57
CA PRO A 323 -9.21 -58.06 33.81
C PRO A 323 -7.86 -57.52 34.30
N MET A 324 -6.79 -58.26 33.98
CA MET A 324 -5.45 -58.08 34.53
C MET A 324 -4.71 -56.82 34.06
N SER A 325 -3.65 -56.47 34.79
CA SER A 325 -2.63 -55.51 34.37
C SER A 325 -2.02 -55.87 33.00
N LEU A 326 -2.14 -54.97 32.03
CA LEU A 326 -1.27 -54.93 30.86
C LEU A 326 -0.50 -53.60 30.88
N SER A 327 0.76 -53.70 31.28
CA SER A 327 1.74 -52.62 31.14
C SER A 327 2.07 -52.41 29.66
N GLY A 328 1.47 -51.39 29.05
CA GLY A 328 1.87 -50.86 27.76
C GLY A 328 2.04 -49.34 27.87
N PRO A 329 3.02 -48.73 27.19
CA PRO A 329 3.13 -47.27 27.17
C PRO A 329 1.89 -46.70 26.48
N LEU A 330 1.23 -45.74 27.12
CA LEU A 330 0.25 -44.89 26.46
C LEU A 330 0.93 -44.29 25.21
N PRO A 331 0.31 -44.33 24.01
CA PRO A 331 0.87 -43.64 22.87
C PRO A 331 0.91 -42.16 23.21
N LEU A 332 2.12 -41.59 23.26
CA LEU A 332 2.32 -40.15 23.30
C LEU A 332 1.65 -39.58 22.05
N ARG A 333 0.43 -39.07 22.22
CA ARG A 333 -0.30 -38.37 21.18
C ARG A 333 0.40 -37.02 21.01
N TRP A 334 1.43 -37.02 20.15
CA TRP A 334 2.06 -35.80 19.67
C TRP A 334 0.97 -34.80 19.28
N PRO A 335 1.06 -33.53 19.71
CA PRO A 335 0.10 -32.53 19.27
C PRO A 335 0.11 -32.50 17.73
N LEU A 336 -1.07 -32.62 17.11
CA LEU A 336 -1.18 -32.45 15.66
C LEU A 336 -0.84 -31.01 15.33
N PHE A 337 0.38 -30.77 14.86
CA PHE A 337 0.78 -29.49 14.29
C PHE A 337 0.17 -29.37 12.90
N PHE A 338 -0.97 -28.69 12.78
CA PHE A 338 -1.52 -28.30 11.48
C PHE A 338 -0.59 -27.26 10.84
N GLN A 339 0.00 -27.59 9.70
CA GLN A 339 0.85 -26.66 8.95
C GLN A 339 -0.03 -25.91 7.96
N THR A 340 -0.61 -24.81 8.42
CA THR A 340 -1.53 -23.96 7.65
C THR A 340 -0.79 -23.26 6.52
N GLU A 341 -1.35 -23.24 5.31
CA GLU A 341 -0.86 -22.35 4.25
C GLU A 341 -0.93 -20.89 4.75
N LYS A 342 0.18 -20.16 4.62
CA LYS A 342 0.24 -18.71 4.89
C LYS A 342 0.31 -17.95 3.56
N ILE A 343 -0.15 -16.70 3.56
CA ILE A 343 0.14 -15.74 2.50
C ILE A 343 0.60 -14.42 3.10
N THR A 344 1.51 -13.75 2.40
CA THR A 344 2.01 -12.43 2.80
C THR A 344 1.31 -11.35 1.98
N VAL A 345 0.80 -10.30 2.63
CA VAL A 345 0.22 -9.13 1.95
C VAL A 345 1.12 -7.93 2.21
N CYS A 346 1.68 -7.37 1.14
CA CYS A 346 2.42 -6.12 1.12
C CYS A 346 1.53 -5.02 0.53
N GLY A 347 1.69 -3.80 1.01
CA GLY A 347 1.13 -2.60 0.38
C GLY A 347 2.11 -1.96 -0.60
N ASP A 348 1.96 -0.65 -0.77
CA ASP A 348 2.74 0.23 -1.65
C ASP A 348 4.25 0.01 -1.45
N THR A 349 5.01 -0.02 -2.54
CA THR A 349 6.49 -0.14 -2.53
C THR A 349 7.20 0.98 -3.29
N HIS A 350 6.51 1.73 -4.15
CA HIS A 350 6.96 2.99 -4.75
C HIS A 350 8.44 3.04 -5.17
N GLY A 351 8.90 2.07 -5.96
CA GLY A 351 10.27 2.02 -6.47
C GLY A 351 11.38 1.95 -5.41
N GLN A 352 11.07 1.57 -4.16
CA GLN A 352 12.06 1.34 -3.11
C GLN A 352 12.64 -0.09 -3.21
N PHE A 353 13.40 -0.35 -4.28
CA PHE A 353 13.92 -1.69 -4.61
C PHE A 353 14.74 -2.36 -3.49
N TYR A 354 15.54 -1.58 -2.76
CA TYR A 354 16.38 -2.11 -1.68
C TYR A 354 15.53 -2.56 -0.47
N ASP A 355 14.41 -1.89 -0.21
CA ASP A 355 13.44 -2.32 0.82
C ASP A 355 12.61 -3.53 0.35
N LEU A 356 12.31 -3.65 -0.95
CA LEU A 356 11.73 -4.88 -1.52
C LEU A 356 12.65 -6.09 -1.29
N LEU A 357 13.96 -5.94 -1.50
CA LEU A 357 14.93 -6.99 -1.15
C LEU A 357 14.93 -7.29 0.35
N ASN A 358 14.84 -6.27 1.22
CA ASN A 358 14.74 -6.45 2.67
C ASN A 358 13.48 -7.24 3.08
N ILE A 359 12.32 -7.03 2.44
CA ILE A 359 11.12 -7.85 2.65
C ILE A 359 11.42 -9.33 2.35
N PHE A 360 12.10 -9.62 1.24
CA PHE A 360 12.45 -10.99 0.85
C PHE A 360 13.58 -11.60 1.70
N GLU A 361 14.50 -10.80 2.23
CA GLU A 361 15.53 -11.25 3.18
C GLU A 361 14.89 -11.58 4.57
N LEU A 362 13.93 -10.76 5.04
CA LEU A 362 13.25 -10.94 6.33
C LEU A 362 12.16 -12.03 6.33
N ASN A 363 11.41 -12.18 5.24
CA ASN A 363 10.26 -13.08 5.15
C ASN A 363 10.44 -14.26 4.16
N GLY A 364 11.63 -14.36 3.57
CA GLY A 364 11.96 -15.37 2.56
C GLY A 364 11.52 -14.98 1.14
N LEU A 365 12.20 -15.54 0.14
CA LEU A 365 11.83 -15.36 -1.27
C LEU A 365 10.39 -15.85 -1.54
N PRO A 366 9.70 -15.29 -2.55
CA PRO A 366 8.47 -15.87 -3.07
C PRO A 366 8.65 -17.31 -3.53
N SER A 367 7.66 -18.16 -3.26
CA SER A 367 7.56 -19.54 -3.74
C SER A 367 6.12 -20.03 -3.62
N GLU A 368 5.82 -21.22 -4.15
CA GLU A 368 4.54 -21.92 -3.92
C GLU A 368 4.22 -22.09 -2.42
N THR A 369 5.25 -22.27 -1.58
CA THR A 369 5.11 -22.42 -0.12
C THR A 369 5.21 -21.10 0.66
N ASN A 370 5.52 -19.99 -0.01
CA ASN A 370 5.61 -18.65 0.56
C ASN A 370 4.98 -17.63 -0.41
N PRO A 371 3.64 -17.68 -0.60
CA PRO A 371 2.95 -16.80 -1.54
C PRO A 371 2.90 -15.35 -1.04
N TYR A 372 2.78 -14.43 -2.00
CA TYR A 372 2.75 -12.99 -1.80
C TYR A 372 1.65 -12.32 -2.62
N ILE A 373 1.04 -11.29 -2.03
CA ILE A 373 0.20 -10.29 -2.69
C ILE A 373 0.90 -8.94 -2.51
N PHE A 374 1.17 -8.22 -3.60
CA PHE A 374 1.53 -6.80 -3.55
C PHE A 374 0.32 -5.98 -4.02
N ASN A 375 -0.17 -5.12 -3.14
CA ASN A 375 -1.45 -4.43 -3.25
C ASN A 375 -1.32 -3.03 -3.90
N GLY A 376 -0.84 -3.01 -5.14
CA GLY A 376 -0.65 -1.79 -5.94
C GLY A 376 0.55 -0.94 -5.58
N ASP A 377 0.74 0.13 -6.35
CA ASP A 377 1.72 1.20 -6.13
C ASP A 377 3.16 0.65 -6.01
N PHE A 378 3.55 -0.06 -7.05
CA PHE A 378 4.88 -0.65 -7.22
C PHE A 378 5.91 0.39 -7.66
N VAL A 379 5.45 1.37 -8.44
CA VAL A 379 6.28 2.34 -9.17
C VAL A 379 6.01 3.78 -8.71
N ASP A 380 6.69 4.71 -9.38
CA ASP A 380 6.74 6.14 -9.08
C ASP A 380 7.38 6.47 -7.72
N ARG A 381 7.75 7.74 -7.55
CA ARG A 381 8.37 8.32 -6.35
C ARG A 381 9.77 7.81 -6.04
N GLY A 382 9.97 6.52 -5.81
CA GLY A 382 11.31 5.92 -5.72
C GLY A 382 11.96 5.81 -7.10
N SER A 383 13.27 5.99 -7.14
CA SER A 383 14.05 6.05 -8.39
C SER A 383 14.62 4.69 -8.84
N PHE A 384 14.07 3.60 -8.29
CA PHE A 384 14.35 2.22 -8.67
C PHE A 384 13.05 1.47 -9.04
N SER A 385 12.10 2.19 -9.64
CA SER A 385 10.78 1.66 -10.02
C SER A 385 10.88 0.55 -11.07
N VAL A 386 11.80 0.67 -12.02
CA VAL A 386 12.08 -0.32 -13.07
C VAL A 386 12.58 -1.64 -12.47
N GLU A 387 13.48 -1.56 -11.48
CA GLU A 387 14.05 -2.71 -10.79
C GLU A 387 12.98 -3.42 -9.93
N VAL A 388 12.12 -2.67 -9.24
CA VAL A 388 10.95 -3.22 -8.54
C VAL A 388 10.03 -3.96 -9.52
N ILE A 389 9.51 -3.27 -10.54
CA ILE A 389 8.43 -3.85 -11.35
C ILE A 389 8.87 -5.05 -12.19
N LEU A 390 10.09 -5.05 -12.72
CA LEU A 390 10.63 -6.21 -13.46
C LEU A 390 10.94 -7.39 -12.52
N THR A 391 11.29 -7.14 -11.26
CA THR A 391 11.42 -8.19 -10.24
C THR A 391 10.05 -8.79 -9.88
N LEU A 392 9.04 -7.94 -9.69
CA LEU A 392 7.67 -8.38 -9.40
C LEU A 392 7.06 -9.17 -10.58
N PHE A 393 7.21 -8.69 -11.81
CA PHE A 393 6.75 -9.43 -13.00
C PHE A 393 7.53 -10.72 -13.23
N GLY A 394 8.83 -10.75 -12.93
CA GLY A 394 9.62 -11.99 -12.93
C GLY A 394 9.04 -13.03 -11.96
N PHE A 395 8.77 -12.66 -10.71
CA PHE A 395 8.12 -13.58 -9.76
C PHE A 395 6.67 -13.93 -10.16
N LYS A 396 5.93 -13.03 -10.82
CA LYS A 396 4.60 -13.33 -11.38
C LYS A 396 4.65 -14.39 -12.48
N LEU A 397 5.70 -14.42 -13.29
CA LEU A 397 5.92 -15.45 -14.29
C LEU A 397 6.43 -16.77 -13.70
N LEU A 398 7.26 -16.69 -12.65
CA LEU A 398 7.82 -17.87 -11.98
C LEU A 398 6.79 -18.61 -11.11
N TYR A 399 5.90 -17.88 -10.45
CA TYR A 399 4.91 -18.42 -9.51
C TYR A 399 3.51 -17.82 -9.76
N PRO A 400 2.89 -18.05 -10.94
CA PRO A 400 1.68 -17.33 -11.37
C PRO A 400 0.48 -17.48 -10.43
N ASP A 401 0.33 -18.62 -9.75
CA ASP A 401 -0.79 -18.90 -8.84
C ASP A 401 -0.51 -18.54 -7.37
N HIS A 402 0.73 -18.13 -7.05
CA HIS A 402 1.22 -17.88 -5.68
C HIS A 402 1.87 -16.49 -5.52
N PHE A 403 2.04 -15.75 -6.61
CA PHE A 403 2.48 -14.37 -6.63
C PHE A 403 1.41 -13.51 -7.29
N HIS A 404 0.84 -12.56 -6.55
CA HIS A 404 -0.30 -11.76 -6.98
C HIS A 404 0.06 -10.28 -6.96
N LEU A 405 -0.34 -9.58 -8.01
CA LEU A 405 -0.13 -8.15 -8.19
C LEU A 405 -1.51 -7.54 -8.44
N LEU A 406 -1.92 -6.62 -7.58
CA LEU A 406 -3.15 -5.84 -7.75
C LEU A 406 -2.80 -4.44 -8.23
N ARG A 407 -3.68 -3.82 -9.00
CA ARG A 407 -3.45 -2.46 -9.53
C ARG A 407 -3.60 -1.43 -8.41
N GLY A 408 -2.65 -0.51 -8.29
CA GLY A 408 -2.78 0.73 -7.52
C GLY A 408 -3.10 1.93 -8.40
N ASN A 409 -3.20 3.12 -7.81
CA ASN A 409 -3.43 4.33 -8.62
C ASN A 409 -2.17 4.76 -9.38
N HIS A 410 -0.97 4.37 -8.91
CA HIS A 410 0.29 4.63 -9.60
C HIS A 410 0.56 3.69 -10.78
N GLU A 411 -0.19 2.61 -10.99
CA GLU A 411 -0.15 1.83 -12.24
C GLU A 411 -1.07 2.47 -13.33
N THR A 412 -0.90 3.78 -13.57
CA THR A 412 -1.69 4.60 -14.51
C THR A 412 -0.86 5.70 -15.19
N ASP A 413 -1.20 6.03 -16.45
CA ASP A 413 -0.46 6.98 -17.27
C ASP A 413 -0.41 8.39 -16.66
N ASN A 414 -1.51 8.79 -16.04
CA ASN A 414 -1.63 10.11 -15.41
C ASN A 414 -0.65 10.26 -14.24
N MET A 415 -0.39 9.18 -13.50
CA MET A 415 0.58 9.20 -12.41
C MET A 415 2.01 9.04 -12.93
N ASN A 416 2.27 8.05 -13.80
CA ASN A 416 3.62 7.73 -14.25
C ASN A 416 4.32 8.86 -15.02
N GLN A 417 3.56 9.64 -15.81
CA GLN A 417 4.04 10.84 -16.49
C GLN A 417 4.52 11.93 -15.53
N ILE A 418 3.95 11.95 -14.34
CA ILE A 418 4.09 13.02 -13.36
C ILE A 418 5.14 12.66 -12.31
N TYR A 419 5.09 11.44 -11.76
CA TYR A 419 5.76 11.06 -10.51
C TYR A 419 7.05 10.23 -10.65
N GLY A 420 7.44 9.85 -11.88
CA GLY A 420 8.79 9.36 -12.17
C GLY A 420 8.89 8.22 -13.17
N PHE A 421 7.94 7.29 -13.19
CA PHE A 421 8.09 6.02 -13.88
C PHE A 421 8.19 6.17 -15.41
N GLU A 422 7.41 7.05 -16.04
CA GLU A 422 7.54 7.33 -17.48
C GLU A 422 8.95 7.85 -17.82
N GLY A 423 9.48 8.75 -16.98
CA GLY A 423 10.82 9.29 -17.14
C GLY A 423 11.91 8.25 -16.89
N GLU A 424 11.74 7.39 -15.88
CA GLU A 424 12.69 6.34 -15.52
C GLU A 424 12.79 5.27 -16.61
N VAL A 425 11.65 4.81 -17.13
CA VAL A 425 11.61 3.86 -18.25
C VAL A 425 12.20 4.48 -19.51
N LYS A 426 11.94 5.77 -19.80
CA LYS A 426 12.55 6.46 -20.96
C LYS A 426 14.06 6.69 -20.79
N ALA A 427 14.56 6.86 -19.57
CA ALA A 427 15.98 7.00 -19.29
C ALA A 427 16.73 5.66 -19.31
N LYS A 428 16.12 4.59 -18.79
CA LYS A 428 16.72 3.24 -18.75
C LYS A 428 16.51 2.48 -20.07
N TYR A 429 15.38 2.62 -20.73
CA TYR A 429 15.00 1.90 -21.96
C TYR A 429 14.58 2.85 -23.09
N THR A 430 13.30 2.86 -23.48
CA THR A 430 12.75 3.65 -24.60
C THR A 430 11.29 4.04 -24.30
N ALA A 431 10.71 4.94 -25.10
CA ALA A 431 9.30 5.29 -24.98
C ALA A 431 8.36 4.10 -25.27
N GLN A 432 8.70 3.24 -26.24
CA GLN A 432 7.92 2.04 -26.58
C GLN A 432 7.88 1.02 -25.44
N MET A 433 8.96 0.93 -24.65
CA MET A 433 8.97 0.11 -23.44
C MET A 433 7.94 0.62 -22.41
N TYR A 434 7.81 1.94 -22.26
CA TYR A 434 6.81 2.55 -21.37
C TYR A 434 5.38 2.33 -21.86
N GLU A 435 5.13 2.47 -23.16
CA GLU A 435 3.82 2.18 -23.75
C GLU A 435 3.41 0.71 -23.49
N LEU A 436 4.34 -0.24 -23.59
CA LEU A 436 4.08 -1.64 -23.22
C LEU A 436 3.86 -1.82 -21.71
N PHE A 437 4.58 -1.12 -20.83
CA PHE A 437 4.29 -1.14 -19.39
C PHE A 437 2.87 -0.66 -19.09
N SER A 438 2.42 0.43 -19.72
CA SER A 438 1.05 0.94 -19.59
C SER A 438 0.01 -0.11 -20.01
N GLU A 439 0.18 -0.74 -21.18
CA GLU A 439 -0.69 -1.82 -21.63
C GLU A 439 -0.72 -3.03 -20.66
N VAL A 440 0.41 -3.36 -20.02
CA VAL A 440 0.48 -4.44 -19.02
C VAL A 440 -0.24 -4.04 -17.73
N PHE A 441 -0.08 -2.79 -17.28
CA PHE A 441 -0.75 -2.24 -16.09
C PHE A 441 -2.27 -2.23 -16.24
N GLU A 442 -2.78 -2.01 -17.45
CA GLU A 442 -4.22 -2.11 -17.74
C GLU A 442 -4.80 -3.53 -17.48
N TRP A 443 -3.99 -4.58 -17.53
CA TRP A 443 -4.44 -5.96 -17.25
C TRP A 443 -4.31 -6.40 -15.78
N LEU A 444 -3.69 -5.61 -14.90
CA LEU A 444 -3.60 -5.92 -13.47
C LEU A 444 -5.00 -6.00 -12.83
N PRO A 445 -5.35 -7.09 -12.11
CA PRO A 445 -6.60 -7.18 -11.35
C PRO A 445 -6.77 -6.04 -10.34
N LEU A 446 -8.02 -5.66 -10.08
CA LEU A 446 -8.33 -4.50 -9.21
C LEU A 446 -8.55 -4.90 -7.75
N ALA A 447 -8.86 -6.17 -7.48
CA ALA A 447 -9.06 -6.69 -6.13
C ALA A 447 -8.76 -8.19 -6.04
N GLN A 448 -8.58 -8.69 -4.81
CA GLN A 448 -8.43 -10.11 -4.50
C GLN A 448 -9.24 -10.50 -3.26
N CYS A 449 -9.99 -11.60 -3.33
CA CYS A 449 -10.73 -12.15 -2.21
C CYS A 449 -10.11 -13.47 -1.73
N ILE A 450 -9.78 -13.56 -0.45
CA ILE A 450 -9.22 -14.75 0.19
C ILE A 450 -10.34 -15.47 0.96
N ASN A 451 -10.51 -16.77 0.67
CA ASN A 451 -11.48 -17.68 1.30
C ASN A 451 -12.95 -17.17 1.31
N GLY A 452 -13.31 -16.22 0.44
CA GLY A 452 -14.62 -15.56 0.49
C GLY A 452 -14.84 -14.70 1.74
N LYS A 453 -13.75 -14.24 2.39
CA LYS A 453 -13.78 -13.67 3.75
C LYS A 453 -13.01 -12.36 3.89
N VAL A 454 -11.84 -12.24 3.26
CA VAL A 454 -11.02 -11.02 3.29
C VAL A 454 -10.91 -10.47 1.87
N LEU A 455 -11.39 -9.24 1.65
CA LEU A 455 -11.25 -8.54 0.38
C LEU A 455 -10.05 -7.59 0.45
N ILE A 456 -9.26 -7.57 -0.61
CA ILE A 456 -8.04 -6.77 -0.74
C ILE A 456 -8.14 -5.91 -2.00
N MET A 457 -7.94 -4.61 -1.87
CA MET A 457 -7.82 -3.65 -2.97
C MET A 457 -6.85 -2.53 -2.57
N HIS A 458 -6.29 -1.79 -3.52
CA HIS A 458 -5.32 -0.75 -3.19
C HIS A 458 -5.96 0.44 -2.43
N GLY A 459 -6.97 1.08 -3.02
CA GLY A 459 -7.69 2.24 -2.48
C GLY A 459 -8.69 1.85 -1.39
N GLY A 460 -9.89 1.40 -1.76
CA GLY A 460 -10.93 1.07 -0.77
C GLY A 460 -12.32 0.83 -1.36
N LEU A 461 -13.35 1.32 -0.66
CA LEU A 461 -14.76 1.08 -0.95
C LEU A 461 -15.45 2.21 -1.74
N PHE A 462 -16.67 1.93 -2.14
CA PHE A 462 -17.39 2.63 -3.20
C PHE A 462 -18.12 3.89 -2.74
N SER A 463 -18.22 4.85 -3.67
CA SER A 463 -19.02 6.07 -3.56
C SER A 463 -20.53 5.81 -3.52
N GLU A 464 -20.94 4.60 -3.92
CA GLU A 464 -22.33 4.12 -4.01
C GLU A 464 -22.53 2.88 -3.12
N ASP A 465 -23.76 2.64 -2.68
CA ASP A 465 -24.17 1.45 -1.91
C ASP A 465 -24.69 0.34 -2.83
N GLY A 466 -24.73 -0.91 -2.36
CA GLY A 466 -25.22 -2.06 -3.14
C GLY A 466 -24.22 -2.67 -4.13
N VAL A 467 -22.94 -2.26 -4.08
CA VAL A 467 -21.88 -2.85 -4.91
C VAL A 467 -21.50 -4.23 -4.37
N THR A 468 -21.50 -5.23 -5.24
CA THR A 468 -21.19 -6.62 -4.89
C THR A 468 -19.85 -7.09 -5.43
N LEU A 469 -19.34 -8.22 -4.92
CA LEU A 469 -18.19 -8.92 -5.49
C LEU A 469 -18.40 -9.30 -6.98
N ASP A 470 -19.64 -9.51 -7.40
CA ASP A 470 -19.96 -9.83 -8.80
C ASP A 470 -19.83 -8.61 -9.72
N ASP A 471 -20.15 -7.41 -9.21
CA ASP A 471 -19.92 -6.16 -9.94
C ASP A 471 -18.42 -5.91 -10.14
N ILE A 472 -17.59 -6.21 -9.13
CA ILE A 472 -16.12 -6.13 -9.25
C ILE A 472 -15.59 -7.10 -10.33
N ARG A 473 -16.12 -8.34 -10.40
CA ARG A 473 -15.76 -9.31 -11.47
C ARG A 473 -16.07 -8.77 -12.86
N LYS A 474 -17.17 -8.03 -13.02
CA LYS A 474 -17.66 -7.49 -14.30
C LYS A 474 -16.97 -6.21 -14.78
N ILE A 475 -16.09 -5.59 -13.98
CA ILE A 475 -15.38 -4.37 -14.39
C ILE A 475 -14.43 -4.66 -15.58
N GLU A 476 -14.67 -3.99 -16.71
CA GLU A 476 -13.76 -3.88 -17.85
C GLU A 476 -12.51 -3.06 -17.46
N ARG A 477 -11.50 -3.72 -16.89
CA ARG A 477 -10.32 -3.07 -16.30
C ARG A 477 -9.23 -2.65 -17.28
N ASN A 478 -9.26 -3.18 -18.51
CA ASN A 478 -8.22 -3.05 -19.55
C ASN A 478 -8.25 -1.67 -20.24
N ARG A 479 -8.06 -0.63 -19.42
CA ARG A 479 -8.15 0.79 -19.75
C ARG A 479 -7.52 1.62 -18.63
N GLN A 480 -7.30 2.91 -18.88
CA GLN A 480 -7.07 3.88 -17.81
C GLN A 480 -8.36 4.04 -16.96
N PRO A 481 -8.24 4.25 -15.64
CA PRO A 481 -9.40 4.40 -14.76
C PRO A 481 -10.24 5.63 -15.15
N PRO A 482 -11.57 5.57 -15.01
CA PRO A 482 -12.46 6.72 -15.17
C PRO A 482 -12.27 7.75 -14.04
N ASP A 483 -12.77 8.97 -14.25
CA ASP A 483 -12.73 10.05 -13.24
C ASP A 483 -13.60 9.75 -11.97
N SER A 484 -14.48 8.75 -12.03
CA SER A 484 -15.37 8.30 -10.94
C SER A 484 -15.95 6.90 -11.23
N GLY A 485 -16.57 6.28 -10.22
CA GLY A 485 -17.23 4.96 -10.30
C GLY A 485 -16.35 3.80 -9.80
N PRO A 486 -16.83 2.54 -9.84
CA PRO A 486 -16.24 1.44 -9.08
C PRO A 486 -14.74 1.17 -9.31
N MET A 487 -14.27 1.25 -10.57
CA MET A 487 -12.85 1.12 -10.90
C MET A 487 -12.00 2.27 -10.32
N CYS A 488 -12.55 3.48 -10.26
CA CYS A 488 -11.87 4.61 -9.63
C CYS A 488 -11.81 4.43 -8.11
N ASP A 489 -12.91 4.00 -7.50
CA ASP A 489 -13.03 3.90 -6.04
C ASP A 489 -12.14 2.81 -5.43
N LEU A 490 -12.00 1.67 -6.12
CA LEU A 490 -11.06 0.60 -5.76
C LEU A 490 -9.58 1.06 -5.74
N LEU A 491 -9.25 2.15 -6.45
CA LEU A 491 -7.88 2.66 -6.57
C LEU A 491 -7.63 3.96 -5.78
N TRP A 492 -8.65 4.75 -5.45
CA TRP A 492 -8.49 6.13 -4.94
C TRP A 492 -9.22 6.48 -3.65
N SER A 493 -10.12 5.64 -3.16
CA SER A 493 -10.90 5.95 -1.95
C SER A 493 -10.09 5.77 -0.67
N ASP A 494 -10.45 6.54 0.37
CA ASP A 494 -9.84 6.47 1.70
C ASP A 494 -10.90 6.23 2.80
N PRO A 495 -10.57 5.49 3.88
CA PRO A 495 -11.43 5.44 5.06
C PRO A 495 -11.52 6.80 5.77
N GLN A 496 -12.67 7.10 6.38
CA GLN A 496 -12.86 8.25 7.28
C GLN A 496 -13.45 7.80 8.63
N PRO A 497 -13.06 8.43 9.76
CA PRO A 497 -13.51 7.98 11.08
C PRO A 497 -15.00 8.22 11.34
N GLN A 498 -15.60 9.22 10.69
CA GLN A 498 -17.04 9.53 10.79
C GLN A 498 -17.88 8.74 9.79
N ASN A 499 -19.13 8.44 10.15
CA ASN A 499 -20.10 7.76 9.30
C ASN A 499 -20.41 8.51 7.98
N GLY A 500 -20.98 7.80 7.02
CA GLY A 500 -21.39 8.29 5.71
C GLY A 500 -20.25 8.38 4.71
N ARG A 501 -20.36 9.30 3.76
CA ARG A 501 -19.35 9.55 2.72
C ARG A 501 -19.02 11.03 2.60
N SER A 502 -17.78 11.34 2.25
CA SER A 502 -17.33 12.70 1.93
C SER A 502 -16.64 12.74 0.57
N VAL A 503 -16.51 13.94 -0.03
CA VAL A 503 -15.62 14.14 -1.18
C VAL A 503 -14.18 13.85 -0.73
N SER A 504 -13.45 13.04 -1.49
CA SER A 504 -12.08 12.65 -1.12
C SER A 504 -11.17 13.86 -0.97
N LYS A 505 -10.33 13.85 0.07
CA LYS A 505 -9.21 14.78 0.24
C LYS A 505 -8.29 14.85 -0.99
N ARG A 506 -8.21 13.77 -1.76
CA ARG A 506 -7.41 13.64 -2.99
C ARG A 506 -8.06 14.33 -4.18
N GLY A 507 -9.36 14.64 -4.15
CA GLY A 507 -10.09 15.31 -5.23
C GLY A 507 -10.52 14.38 -6.38
N VAL A 508 -10.44 13.07 -6.15
CA VAL A 508 -10.87 11.95 -7.00
C VAL A 508 -11.45 10.89 -6.06
N SER A 509 -12.54 10.20 -6.44
CA SER A 509 -13.27 9.27 -5.57
C SER A 509 -13.82 9.93 -4.28
N CYS A 510 -14.18 9.12 -3.28
CA CYS A 510 -14.79 9.50 -2.01
C CYS A 510 -13.92 9.12 -0.80
N GLN A 511 -14.35 9.58 0.37
CA GLN A 511 -14.05 8.96 1.66
C GLN A 511 -15.26 8.18 2.16
N PHE A 512 -15.05 7.02 2.78
CA PHE A 512 -16.12 6.14 3.26
C PHE A 512 -16.00 5.85 4.76
N GLY A 513 -17.15 5.89 5.47
CA GLY A 513 -17.22 5.71 6.92
C GLY A 513 -17.29 4.25 7.41
N PRO A 514 -17.28 4.04 8.74
CA PRO A 514 -17.38 2.71 9.35
C PRO A 514 -18.69 1.98 9.05
N ASP A 515 -19.76 2.73 8.83
CA ASP A 515 -21.08 2.27 8.41
C ASP A 515 -21.07 1.75 6.97
N VAL A 516 -20.44 2.47 6.04
CA VAL A 516 -20.24 2.02 4.64
C VAL A 516 -19.45 0.72 4.61
N THR A 517 -18.33 0.65 5.33
CA THR A 517 -17.55 -0.60 5.45
C THR A 517 -18.37 -1.73 6.04
N LYS A 518 -19.16 -1.47 7.10
CA LYS A 518 -20.00 -2.49 7.70
C LYS A 518 -21.04 -3.02 6.71
N ALA A 519 -21.78 -2.14 6.02
CA ALA A 519 -22.84 -2.52 5.09
C ALA A 519 -22.30 -3.38 3.94
N PHE A 520 -21.22 -2.94 3.28
CA PHE A 520 -20.60 -3.69 2.19
C PHE A 520 -20.13 -5.09 2.61
N LEU A 521 -19.54 -5.22 3.80
CA LEU A 521 -19.07 -6.51 4.32
C LEU A 521 -20.23 -7.45 4.66
N GLU A 522 -21.29 -6.94 5.30
CA GLU A 522 -22.50 -7.72 5.62
C GLU A 522 -23.22 -8.20 4.34
N GLU A 523 -23.35 -7.33 3.33
CA GLU A 523 -23.95 -7.66 2.03
C GLU A 523 -23.17 -8.73 1.25
N ASN A 524 -21.83 -8.68 1.31
CA ASN A 524 -20.95 -9.59 0.58
C ASN A 524 -20.47 -10.80 1.40
N ASN A 525 -20.97 -10.99 2.63
CA ASN A 525 -20.57 -12.06 3.57
C ASN A 525 -19.07 -12.08 3.94
N LEU A 526 -18.42 -10.92 3.89
CA LEU A 526 -17.01 -10.71 4.21
C LEU A 526 -16.81 -10.35 5.69
N ASP A 527 -15.62 -10.59 6.22
CA ASP A 527 -15.28 -10.29 7.62
C ASP A 527 -14.64 -8.90 7.76
N TYR A 528 -13.69 -8.55 6.88
CA TYR A 528 -13.01 -7.25 6.84
C TYR A 528 -12.29 -7.01 5.48
N ILE A 529 -11.82 -5.78 5.25
CA ILE A 529 -10.98 -5.42 4.09
C ILE A 529 -9.53 -5.10 4.47
N ILE A 530 -8.59 -5.40 3.57
CA ILE A 530 -7.21 -4.91 3.60
C ILE A 530 -7.01 -3.94 2.43
N ARG A 531 -6.40 -2.79 2.70
CA ARG A 531 -6.04 -1.78 1.70
C ARG A 531 -4.69 -1.14 1.97
N SER A 532 -4.22 -0.29 1.08
CA SER A 532 -2.88 0.33 1.17
C SER A 532 -2.95 1.84 1.00
N HIS A 533 -2.38 2.46 -0.04
CA HIS A 533 -2.68 3.83 -0.54
C HIS A 533 -2.41 5.04 0.40
N GLU A 534 -2.20 4.81 1.70
CA GLU A 534 -1.87 5.82 2.70
C GLU A 534 -0.65 5.41 3.51
N VAL A 535 0.35 6.28 3.52
CA VAL A 535 1.45 6.18 4.48
C VAL A 535 0.91 6.22 5.91
N LYS A 536 1.37 5.29 6.75
CA LYS A 536 1.08 5.23 8.19
C LYS A 536 2.41 5.19 8.94
N ALA A 537 2.54 5.94 10.03
CA ALA A 537 3.80 6.05 10.78
C ALA A 537 4.37 4.69 11.24
N GLU A 538 3.48 3.76 11.63
CA GLU A 538 3.81 2.40 12.06
C GLU A 538 3.74 1.36 10.93
N GLY A 539 3.56 1.78 9.67
CA GLY A 539 3.45 0.89 8.50
C GLY A 539 2.13 0.14 8.36
N TYR A 540 1.20 0.30 9.31
CA TYR A 540 -0.18 -0.19 9.24
C TYR A 540 -1.11 0.65 10.12
N GLU A 541 -2.42 0.47 9.93
CA GLU A 541 -3.47 1.03 10.79
C GLU A 541 -4.71 0.11 10.78
N VAL A 542 -5.41 0.02 11.92
CA VAL A 542 -6.66 -0.75 12.03
C VAL A 542 -7.80 0.19 12.37
N ALA A 543 -8.69 0.40 11.39
CA ALA A 543 -9.81 1.34 11.44
C ALA A 543 -11.17 0.64 11.46
N HIS A 544 -12.24 1.43 11.56
CA HIS A 544 -13.65 1.01 11.43
C HIS A 544 -14.04 -0.18 12.33
N GLY A 545 -13.48 -0.22 13.55
CA GLY A 545 -13.74 -1.29 14.52
C GLY A 545 -13.11 -2.64 14.14
N GLY A 546 -11.99 -2.63 13.42
CA GLY A 546 -11.31 -3.84 12.93
C GLY A 546 -11.68 -4.25 11.50
N ARG A 547 -12.61 -3.54 10.86
CA ARG A 547 -13.16 -3.90 9.55
C ARG A 547 -12.40 -3.33 8.36
N CYS A 548 -11.56 -2.32 8.56
CA CYS A 548 -10.72 -1.73 7.52
C CYS A 548 -9.28 -1.68 8.00
N VAL A 549 -8.39 -2.40 7.32
CA VAL A 549 -6.97 -2.51 7.68
C VAL A 549 -6.14 -1.83 6.59
N THR A 550 -5.30 -0.86 6.96
CA THR A 550 -4.30 -0.29 6.06
C THR A 550 -2.95 -0.98 6.27
N VAL A 551 -2.26 -1.37 5.19
CA VAL A 551 -0.89 -1.88 5.18
C VAL A 551 -0.05 -1.10 4.17
N PHE A 552 1.15 -0.66 4.56
CA PHE A 552 2.04 0.15 3.74
C PHE A 552 3.47 -0.38 3.81
N SER A 553 4.10 -0.64 2.66
CA SER A 553 5.34 -1.42 2.59
C SER A 553 6.58 -0.61 2.13
N ALA A 554 6.48 0.71 2.02
CA ALA A 554 7.57 1.64 1.73
C ALA A 554 8.06 2.35 3.01
N PRO A 555 9.12 1.87 3.70
CA PRO A 555 9.60 2.51 4.93
C PRO A 555 10.37 3.79 4.61
N ASN A 556 10.38 4.76 5.52
CA ASN A 556 10.98 6.09 5.32
C ASN A 556 10.60 6.71 3.95
N TYR A 557 9.32 6.68 3.61
CA TYR A 557 8.81 7.01 2.28
C TYR A 557 9.38 8.32 1.72
N CYS A 558 9.84 8.27 0.46
CA CYS A 558 10.54 9.34 -0.25
C CYS A 558 11.74 9.94 0.52
N ASP A 559 12.47 9.12 1.28
CA ASP A 559 13.64 9.43 2.12
C ASP A 559 13.39 10.50 3.21
N GLN A 560 12.13 10.75 3.55
CA GLN A 560 11.74 11.95 4.27
C GLN A 560 10.67 11.77 5.34
N MET A 561 9.81 10.75 5.22
CA MET A 561 8.67 10.59 6.12
C MET A 561 9.02 9.89 7.45
N GLY A 562 10.14 9.16 7.52
CA GLY A 562 10.59 8.48 8.75
C GLY A 562 9.68 7.35 9.25
N ASN A 563 8.64 6.98 8.49
CA ASN A 563 7.70 5.92 8.85
C ASN A 563 8.36 4.54 8.85
N LYS A 564 7.85 3.63 9.67
CA LYS A 564 8.03 2.18 9.48
C LYS A 564 7.20 1.72 8.29
N ALA A 565 7.51 0.54 7.79
CA ALA A 565 6.66 -0.23 6.90
C ALA A 565 6.18 -1.50 7.59
N SER A 566 5.19 -2.17 7.01
CA SER A 566 4.82 -3.52 7.42
C SER A 566 4.37 -4.39 6.26
N TYR A 567 4.30 -5.69 6.52
CA TYR A 567 3.55 -6.66 5.74
C TYR A 567 2.66 -7.50 6.67
N ILE A 568 1.56 -8.03 6.15
CA ILE A 568 0.61 -8.86 6.89
C ILE A 568 0.88 -10.34 6.60
N HIS A 569 0.72 -11.20 7.59
CA HIS A 569 0.49 -12.63 7.40
C HIS A 569 -0.96 -13.00 7.65
N LEU A 570 -1.55 -13.73 6.70
CA LEU A 570 -2.83 -14.42 6.84
C LEU A 570 -2.59 -15.92 6.76
N ARG A 571 -3.40 -16.72 7.47
CA ARG A 571 -3.28 -18.18 7.51
C ARG A 571 -4.64 -18.82 7.23
N GLY A 572 -4.66 -19.94 6.50
CA GLY A 572 -5.92 -20.59 6.10
C GLY A 572 -6.89 -20.88 7.26
N SER A 573 -6.37 -21.26 8.44
CA SER A 573 -7.18 -21.54 9.64
C SER A 573 -7.54 -20.32 10.49
N ASP A 574 -6.91 -19.18 10.23
CA ASP A 574 -7.03 -17.97 11.04
C ASP A 574 -6.65 -16.77 10.17
N LEU A 575 -7.65 -16.19 9.55
CA LEU A 575 -7.52 -15.04 8.66
C LEU A 575 -7.38 -13.72 9.44
N ARG A 576 -7.08 -13.73 10.75
CA ARG A 576 -6.75 -12.49 11.47
C ARG A 576 -5.39 -11.94 10.99
N PRO A 577 -5.27 -10.63 10.72
CA PRO A 577 -4.04 -10.06 10.20
C PRO A 577 -2.93 -10.06 11.26
N GLN A 578 -1.81 -10.70 10.96
CA GLN A 578 -0.59 -10.69 11.78
C GLN A 578 0.38 -9.68 11.17
N PHE A 579 0.59 -8.53 11.83
CA PHE A 579 1.43 -7.45 11.31
C PHE A 579 2.91 -7.67 11.65
N HIS A 580 3.78 -7.53 10.64
CA HIS A 580 5.22 -7.60 10.77
C HIS A 580 5.85 -6.28 10.31
N GLN A 581 6.35 -5.50 11.27
CA GLN A 581 6.97 -4.19 10.98
C GLN A 581 8.43 -4.31 10.58
N PHE A 582 8.89 -3.41 9.72
CA PHE A 582 10.30 -3.25 9.34
C PHE A 582 10.64 -1.78 9.07
N THR A 583 11.94 -1.49 9.02
CA THR A 583 12.50 -0.16 8.77
C THR A 583 13.27 -0.12 7.46
N ALA A 584 13.55 1.09 6.97
CA ALA A 584 14.27 1.30 5.71
C ALA A 584 15.71 0.79 5.77
N VAL A 585 16.21 0.32 4.63
CA VAL A 585 17.62 -0.05 4.45
C VAL A 585 18.38 0.95 3.58
N PRO A 586 19.72 1.02 3.67
CA PRO A 586 20.50 1.88 2.79
C PRO A 586 20.35 1.51 1.31
N HIS A 587 20.23 2.52 0.46
CA HIS A 587 20.25 2.42 -1.00
C HIS A 587 21.30 3.40 -1.58
N PRO A 588 21.65 3.28 -2.87
CA PRO A 588 22.54 4.23 -3.54
C PRO A 588 21.99 5.65 -3.58
N ASP A 589 22.88 6.64 -3.72
CA ASP A 589 22.55 8.08 -3.77
C ASP A 589 21.89 8.48 -5.11
N VAL A 590 20.66 8.01 -5.31
CA VAL A 590 19.74 8.45 -6.35
C VAL A 590 18.49 8.97 -5.65
N LYS A 591 18.34 10.29 -5.61
CA LYS A 591 17.24 10.94 -4.91
C LYS A 591 15.87 10.46 -5.39
N PRO A 592 14.86 10.41 -4.51
CA PRO A 592 13.47 10.20 -4.91
C PRO A 592 13.05 11.19 -5.98
N MET A 593 12.20 10.72 -6.88
CA MET A 593 11.64 11.45 -8.01
C MET A 593 12.67 11.95 -9.04
N ALA A 594 13.92 11.46 -9.06
CA ALA A 594 14.97 11.95 -9.96
C ALA A 594 14.60 11.96 -11.46
N TYR A 595 13.63 11.14 -11.87
CA TYR A 595 13.11 11.04 -13.25
C TYR A 595 11.74 11.72 -13.46
N ALA A 596 11.13 12.27 -12.41
CA ALA A 596 9.82 12.92 -12.44
C ALA A 596 9.86 14.29 -13.13
N SER A 597 8.67 14.82 -13.47
CA SER A 597 8.58 16.16 -14.07
C SER A 597 9.21 17.22 -13.17
N THR A 598 9.97 18.14 -13.76
CA THR A 598 10.55 19.31 -13.06
C THR A 598 9.48 20.20 -12.43
N LEU A 599 8.25 20.17 -12.96
CA LEU A 599 7.08 20.84 -12.39
C LEU A 599 6.80 20.43 -10.94
N LEU A 600 7.02 19.15 -10.58
CA LEU A 600 6.81 18.65 -9.23
C LEU A 600 8.01 18.84 -8.32
N HIS A 601 9.24 18.73 -8.82
CA HIS A 601 10.44 19.02 -8.02
C HIS A 601 10.39 20.41 -7.37
N LEU A 602 9.86 21.39 -8.10
CA LEU A 602 9.67 22.78 -7.66
C LEU A 602 8.42 23.01 -6.78
N GLY A 603 7.62 21.95 -6.58
CA GLY A 603 6.43 21.94 -5.72
C GLY A 603 6.57 21.04 -4.49
N MET A 604 7.41 20.00 -4.55
CA MET A 604 7.58 18.94 -3.53
C MET A 604 8.87 19.07 -2.70
N MET A 605 9.89 19.81 -3.17
CA MET A 605 10.90 20.42 -2.29
C MET A 605 10.37 21.73 -1.68
#